data_AF-A0AA94YB14-F1
#
_entry.id   AF-A0AA94YB14-F1
#
_cell.length_a   1.000
_cell.length_b   1.000
_cell.length_c   1.000
_cell.angle_alpha   90.00
_cell.angle_beta   90.00
_cell.angle_gamma   90.00
#
_symmetry.space_group_name_H-M   'P 1'
#
loop_
_entity.id
_entity.type
_entity.pdbx_description
1 polymer ?
#
loop_
_entity_poly.entity_id
_entity_poly.type
_entity_poly.pdbx_seq_one_letter_code
_entity_poly.pdbx_strand_id
1 'polypeptide(L)'
;MKVIKYILPLLCLGVIITACNSDDEESIAATEVQNLTTQSAPGSITLTWEYAGEEDANTTRLVEIRYYDPAVKKNVKKTISRFSNSFTIDNALKRYGEYEFEVQPFSTTFTPGVIQRITGVAERAPVIDEKTSTELAITIDNLTLGGFKPDGVTTIPQSSCIGDGNGPERLLDNNASTFLNTAYSGVPAGTTYYLDIVYPKSQKYLKFSYINRSAGSFPAAIECSVKVNENDEWTLVKTLTTVSDGLPEAASAAYSSEVYEAPFEFNYLRFHVKKTHTGNVNFSMAEFRIYNVERYFYDPEATEE
;
A
#
# COMPACT_ATOMS: atom_id res chain seq x y z
N MET A 1 -20.98 35.22 72.58
CA MET A 1 -22.42 35.36 72.89
C MET A 1 -23.28 34.98 71.69
N LYS A 2 -23.80 33.76 71.67
CA LYS A 2 -25.23 33.46 71.47
C LYS A 2 -25.41 31.95 71.65
N VAL A 3 -26.00 31.64 72.79
CA VAL A 3 -26.52 30.35 73.22
C VAL A 3 -27.92 30.21 72.65
N ILE A 4 -28.29 29.02 72.15
CA ILE A 4 -29.64 28.39 72.16
C ILE A 4 -29.35 26.88 71.93
N LYS A 5 -29.39 25.96 72.91
CA LYS A 5 -30.54 25.34 73.62
C LYS A 5 -31.48 24.62 72.62
N TYR A 6 -31.77 23.31 72.64
CA TYR A 6 -32.00 22.35 73.72
C TYR A 6 -32.38 20.96 73.13
N ILE A 7 -32.17 19.90 73.93
CA ILE A 7 -33.05 18.71 74.16
C ILE A 7 -32.91 17.46 73.25
N LEU A 8 -32.37 16.40 73.86
CA LEU A 8 -32.51 14.94 73.61
C LEU A 8 -33.91 14.48 74.09
N PRO A 9 -34.59 13.43 73.56
CA PRO A 9 -34.28 12.04 73.97
C PRO A 9 -34.69 10.87 73.01
N LEU A 10 -34.00 9.73 73.19
CA LEU A 10 -34.48 8.33 73.27
C LEU A 10 -35.57 7.79 72.29
N LEU A 11 -35.22 6.77 71.48
CA LEU A 11 -36.09 5.60 71.27
C LEU A 11 -35.29 4.36 70.85
N CYS A 12 -35.36 3.31 71.66
CA CYS A 12 -34.85 1.97 71.38
C CYS A 12 -35.63 1.30 70.23
N LEU A 13 -34.94 0.54 69.38
CA LEU A 13 -35.48 -0.73 68.89
C LEU A 13 -34.32 -1.65 68.48
N GLY A 14 -34.17 -2.74 69.22
CA GLY A 14 -33.26 -3.81 68.88
C GLY A 14 -33.79 -4.63 67.70
N VAL A 15 -32.87 -5.06 66.85
CA VAL A 15 -33.07 -6.18 65.93
C VAL A 15 -31.80 -7.02 66.00
N ILE A 16 -31.89 -8.14 66.70
CA ILE A 16 -31.00 -9.28 66.52
C ILE A 16 -31.60 -10.07 65.35
N ILE A 17 -30.87 -10.20 64.25
CA ILE A 17 -31.00 -11.28 63.28
C ILE A 17 -29.58 -11.59 62.81
N THR A 18 -28.97 -12.62 63.41
CA THR A 18 -28.78 -13.96 62.82
C THR A 18 -27.60 -14.02 61.86
N ALA A 19 -26.56 -14.73 62.30
CA ALA A 19 -25.64 -15.43 61.41
C ALA A 19 -26.43 -16.34 60.45
N CYS A 20 -26.07 -16.31 59.17
CA CYS A 20 -26.37 -17.27 58.08
C CYS A 20 -25.85 -16.60 56.79
N ASN A 21 -24.99 -17.15 55.94
CA ASN A 21 -24.38 -18.47 55.85
C ASN A 21 -22.92 -18.27 55.40
N SER A 22 -21.99 -19.04 55.95
CA SER A 22 -20.88 -19.55 55.14
C SER A 22 -21.50 -20.60 54.22
N ASP A 23 -22.09 -20.16 53.11
CA ASP A 23 -22.26 -21.08 52.00
C ASP A 23 -20.83 -21.36 51.54
N ASP A 24 -20.30 -22.50 51.98
CA ASP A 24 -19.13 -23.10 51.35
C ASP A 24 -19.56 -23.37 49.90
N GLU A 25 -19.49 -22.35 49.03
CA GLU A 25 -19.67 -22.56 47.60
C GLU A 25 -18.67 -23.64 47.20
N GLU A 26 -19.19 -24.78 46.74
CA GLU A 26 -18.35 -25.89 46.29
C GLU A 26 -17.41 -25.37 45.19
N SER A 27 -16.15 -25.13 45.56
CA SER A 27 -15.14 -24.65 44.63
C SER A 27 -14.68 -25.81 43.75
N ILE A 28 -15.00 -25.74 42.46
CA ILE A 28 -14.55 -26.70 41.47
C ILE A 28 -13.15 -26.28 41.00
N ALA A 29 -12.16 -27.17 41.06
CA ALA A 29 -10.83 -26.90 40.52
C ALA A 29 -10.89 -26.67 39.00
N ALA A 30 -10.09 -25.74 38.48
CA ALA A 30 -9.99 -25.52 37.04
C ALA A 30 -9.27 -26.69 36.36
N THR A 31 -9.64 -26.98 35.12
CA THR A 31 -8.87 -27.90 34.29
C THR A 31 -7.65 -27.17 33.77
N GLU A 32 -6.48 -27.68 34.14
CA GLU A 32 -5.21 -27.01 33.86
C GLU A 32 -4.92 -26.92 32.36
N VAL A 33 -4.25 -25.85 31.98
CA VAL A 33 -3.66 -25.72 30.65
C VAL A 33 -2.41 -26.62 30.59
N GLN A 34 -2.08 -27.17 29.42
CA GLN A 34 -0.83 -27.89 29.17
C GLN A 34 -0.37 -27.67 27.73
N ASN A 35 0.86 -28.10 27.41
CA ASN A 35 1.43 -27.97 26.06
C ASN A 35 1.35 -26.55 25.50
N LEU A 36 1.50 -25.55 26.38
CA LEU A 36 1.49 -24.14 26.00
C LEU A 36 2.69 -23.83 25.11
N THR A 37 2.41 -23.31 23.92
CA THR A 37 3.42 -22.98 22.91
C THR A 37 3.15 -21.60 22.32
N THR A 38 4.19 -21.00 21.75
CA THR A 38 4.09 -19.77 20.96
C THR A 38 4.51 -20.04 19.52
N GLN A 39 3.82 -19.40 18.58
CA GLN A 39 4.16 -19.39 17.17
C GLN A 39 4.26 -17.94 16.70
N SER A 40 5.41 -17.59 16.12
CA SER A 40 5.66 -16.28 15.53
C SER A 40 5.10 -16.20 14.11
N ALA A 41 4.58 -15.03 13.75
CA ALA A 41 4.22 -14.66 12.38
C ALA A 41 4.48 -13.17 12.15
N PRO A 42 4.48 -12.67 10.90
CA PRO A 42 4.70 -11.26 10.62
C PRO A 42 3.67 -10.36 11.32
N GLY A 43 4.11 -9.56 12.29
CA GLY A 43 3.24 -8.67 13.04
C GLY A 43 2.31 -9.34 14.05
N SER A 44 2.49 -10.63 14.35
CA SER A 44 1.65 -11.35 15.31
C SER A 44 2.36 -12.49 16.05
N ILE A 45 1.78 -12.85 17.19
CA ILE A 45 2.19 -14.02 17.98
C ILE A 45 0.94 -14.80 18.32
N THR A 46 0.96 -16.11 18.10
CA THR A 46 -0.14 -17.00 18.48
C THR A 46 0.29 -17.88 19.64
N LEU A 47 -0.48 -17.85 20.72
CA LEU A 47 -0.42 -18.81 21.82
C LEU A 47 -1.35 -19.98 21.49
N THR A 48 -0.87 -21.21 21.67
CA THR A 48 -1.69 -22.43 21.54
C THR A 48 -1.48 -23.31 22.75
N TRP A 49 -2.54 -23.94 23.22
CA TRP A 49 -2.48 -24.84 24.36
C TRP A 49 -3.46 -26.01 24.24
N GLU A 50 -3.43 -26.89 25.23
CA GLU A 50 -4.38 -27.98 25.43
C GLU A 50 -4.93 -27.93 26.87
N TYR A 51 -6.08 -28.56 27.11
CA TYR A 51 -6.60 -28.77 28.47
C TYR A 51 -6.17 -30.15 28.96
N ALA A 52 -5.73 -30.26 30.21
CA ALA A 52 -5.36 -31.52 30.81
C ALA A 52 -6.58 -32.44 31.00
N GLY A 53 -6.42 -33.74 30.76
CA GLY A 53 -7.50 -34.72 30.91
C GLY A 53 -8.41 -34.83 29.70
N GLU A 54 -9.54 -35.53 29.86
CA GLU A 54 -10.52 -35.76 28.80
C GLU A 54 -11.45 -34.54 28.61
N GLU A 55 -11.90 -34.30 27.38
CA GLU A 55 -12.70 -33.11 27.02
C GLU A 55 -14.00 -33.00 27.81
N ASP A 56 -14.68 -34.12 28.03
CA ASP A 56 -15.95 -34.19 28.78
C ASP A 56 -15.77 -33.88 30.29
N ALA A 57 -14.54 -33.96 30.79
CA ALA A 57 -14.18 -33.64 32.17
C ALA A 57 -13.68 -32.20 32.35
N ASN A 58 -13.62 -31.40 31.28
CA ASN A 58 -13.10 -30.03 31.35
C ASN A 58 -14.00 -29.11 32.18
N THR A 59 -13.56 -28.77 33.39
CA THR A 59 -14.21 -27.86 34.33
C THR A 59 -13.87 -26.38 34.08
N THR A 60 -12.96 -26.07 33.16
CA THR A 60 -12.58 -24.70 32.83
C THR A 60 -13.74 -23.99 32.14
N ARG A 61 -14.01 -22.76 32.55
CA ARG A 61 -14.99 -21.86 31.92
C ARG A 61 -14.32 -20.91 30.95
N LEU A 62 -13.15 -20.40 31.35
CA LEU A 62 -12.39 -19.44 30.59
C LEU A 62 -10.89 -19.56 30.89
N VAL A 63 -10.08 -19.06 29.97
CA VAL A 63 -8.65 -18.85 30.16
C VAL A 63 -8.39 -17.34 30.12
N GLU A 64 -7.69 -16.84 31.12
CA GLU A 64 -7.22 -15.46 31.16
C GLU A 64 -5.79 -15.39 30.63
N ILE A 65 -5.57 -14.52 29.65
CA ILE A 65 -4.26 -14.20 29.09
C ILE A 65 -3.90 -12.78 29.54
N ARG A 66 -2.76 -12.61 30.18
CA ARG A 66 -2.22 -11.30 30.60
C ARG A 66 -0.86 -11.06 29.95
N TYR A 67 -0.63 -9.84 29.49
CA TYR A 67 0.66 -9.42 28.94
C TYR A 67 0.76 -7.89 28.98
N TYR A 68 1.97 -7.34 28.87
CA TYR A 68 2.17 -5.92 28.61
C TYR A 68 2.17 -5.68 27.09
N ASP A 69 1.39 -4.72 26.61
CA ASP A 69 1.36 -4.30 25.21
C ASP A 69 2.20 -3.02 25.02
N PRO A 70 3.39 -3.11 24.38
CA PRO A 70 4.25 -1.96 24.13
C PRO A 70 3.65 -0.94 23.16
N ALA A 71 2.72 -1.33 22.28
CA ALA A 71 2.09 -0.42 21.32
C ALA A 71 1.22 0.64 22.02
N VAL A 72 0.44 0.21 23.03
CA VAL A 72 -0.45 1.10 23.81
C VAL A 72 0.08 1.42 25.21
N LYS A 73 1.24 0.86 25.58
CA LYS A 73 1.94 1.04 26.86
C LYS A 73 1.09 0.66 28.09
N LYS A 74 0.40 -0.47 28.02
CA LYS A 74 -0.51 -0.93 29.10
C LYS A 74 -0.45 -2.44 29.31
N ASN A 75 -0.72 -2.87 30.54
CA ASN A 75 -1.06 -4.26 30.82
C ASN A 75 -2.43 -4.58 30.24
N VAL A 76 -2.49 -5.63 29.43
CA VAL A 76 -3.69 -6.13 28.77
C VAL A 76 -4.11 -7.43 29.44
N LYS A 77 -5.42 -7.61 29.58
CA LYS A 77 -6.06 -8.84 30.04
C LYS A 77 -7.11 -9.26 29.01
N LYS A 78 -7.02 -10.48 28.52
CA LYS A 78 -7.99 -11.09 27.60
C LYS A 78 -8.58 -12.34 28.22
N THR A 79 -9.84 -12.59 27.93
CA THR A 79 -10.57 -13.75 28.42
C THR A 79 -11.00 -14.58 27.21
N ILE A 80 -10.58 -15.82 27.18
CA ILE A 80 -10.84 -16.77 26.11
C ILE A 80 -11.77 -17.86 26.63
N SER A 81 -12.79 -18.22 25.85
CA SER A 81 -13.73 -19.27 26.22
C SER A 81 -13.02 -20.63 26.31
N ARG A 82 -13.51 -21.52 27.18
CA ARG A 82 -13.04 -22.92 27.25
C ARG A 82 -13.07 -23.67 25.92
N PHE A 83 -13.92 -23.25 24.98
CA PHE A 83 -14.07 -23.86 23.66
C PHE A 83 -13.00 -23.42 22.66
N SER A 84 -12.07 -22.56 23.07
CA SER A 84 -10.87 -22.23 22.30
C SER A 84 -9.64 -22.71 23.07
N ASN A 85 -8.62 -23.02 22.30
CA ASN A 85 -7.31 -23.45 22.75
C ASN A 85 -6.19 -22.60 22.11
N SER A 86 -6.54 -21.44 21.56
CA SER A 86 -5.59 -20.49 20.98
C SER A 86 -5.97 -19.04 21.24
N PHE A 87 -4.96 -18.18 21.20
CA PHE A 87 -5.07 -16.73 21.25
C PHE A 87 -3.98 -16.08 20.39
N THR A 88 -4.37 -15.24 19.44
CA THR A 88 -3.45 -14.45 18.63
C THR A 88 -3.46 -12.99 19.08
N ILE A 89 -2.27 -12.44 19.31
CA ILE A 89 -2.06 -11.00 19.38
C ILE A 89 -1.65 -10.48 18.01
N ASP A 90 -2.48 -9.63 17.43
CA ASP A 90 -2.17 -8.87 16.23
C ASP A 90 -1.44 -7.57 16.57
N ASN A 91 -0.75 -6.99 15.59
CA ASN A 91 0.09 -5.79 15.75
C ASN A 91 1.21 -5.95 16.80
N ALA A 92 1.62 -7.18 17.08
CA ALA A 92 2.85 -7.46 17.80
C ALA A 92 4.01 -7.21 16.84
N LEU A 93 4.62 -6.04 16.90
CA LEU A 93 5.73 -5.69 16.02
C LEU A 93 7.04 -6.22 16.58
N LYS A 94 7.95 -6.67 15.71
CA LYS A 94 9.25 -7.18 16.11
C LYS A 94 10.08 -6.12 16.85
N ARG A 95 9.93 -4.83 16.50
CA ARG A 95 10.57 -3.70 17.19
C ARG A 95 10.19 -3.58 18.67
N TYR A 96 9.06 -4.15 19.08
CA TYR A 96 8.64 -4.16 20.48
C TYR A 96 9.37 -5.20 21.33
N GLY A 97 10.10 -6.12 20.68
CA GLY A 97 10.89 -7.13 21.36
C GLY A 97 10.05 -8.31 21.86
N GLU A 98 10.52 -8.92 22.95
CA GLU A 98 9.90 -10.11 23.53
C GLU A 98 8.68 -9.73 24.38
N TYR A 99 7.57 -10.40 24.11
CA TYR A 99 6.37 -10.38 24.94
C TYR A 99 6.48 -11.49 26.00
N GLU A 100 6.05 -11.18 27.21
CA GLU A 100 5.81 -12.16 28.28
C GLU A 100 4.30 -12.32 28.49
N PHE A 101 3.83 -13.55 28.46
CA PHE A 101 2.42 -13.90 28.65
C PHE A 101 2.23 -14.72 29.92
N GLU A 102 1.22 -14.37 30.70
CA GLU A 102 0.67 -15.22 31.75
C GLU A 102 -0.65 -15.83 31.29
N VAL A 103 -0.78 -17.15 31.38
CA VAL A 103 -1.95 -17.93 30.96
C VAL A 103 -2.52 -18.64 32.18
N GLN A 104 -3.78 -18.36 32.52
CA GLN A 104 -4.42 -18.91 33.72
C GLN A 104 -5.85 -19.40 33.41
N PRO A 105 -6.16 -20.70 33.56
CA PRO A 105 -7.53 -21.19 33.47
C PRO A 105 -8.33 -20.83 34.73
N PHE A 106 -9.64 -20.65 34.57
CA PHE A 106 -10.60 -20.46 35.67
C PHE A 106 -11.77 -21.42 35.49
N SER A 107 -12.17 -22.09 36.58
CA SER A 107 -13.26 -23.07 36.56
C SER A 107 -14.64 -22.43 36.34
N THR A 108 -15.68 -23.26 36.25
CA THR A 108 -17.09 -22.84 36.24
C THR A 108 -17.49 -22.01 37.47
N THR A 109 -16.84 -22.24 38.61
CA THR A 109 -16.99 -21.48 39.86
C THR A 109 -15.95 -20.37 40.01
N PHE A 110 -15.22 -20.03 38.94
CA PHE A 110 -14.17 -19.02 38.91
C PHE A 110 -13.01 -19.28 39.88
N THR A 111 -12.80 -20.53 40.27
CA THR A 111 -11.60 -20.94 41.00
C THR A 111 -10.41 -20.87 40.04
N PRO A 112 -9.33 -20.13 40.39
CA PRO A 112 -8.15 -20.02 39.54
C PRO A 112 -7.36 -21.33 39.50
N GLY A 113 -6.91 -21.72 38.31
CA GLY A 113 -5.87 -22.74 38.13
C GLY A 113 -4.45 -22.16 38.17
N VAL A 114 -3.48 -22.98 37.76
CA VAL A 114 -2.05 -22.64 37.75
C VAL A 114 -1.75 -21.60 36.67
N ILE A 115 -0.93 -20.60 37.02
CA ILE A 115 -0.40 -19.63 36.05
C ILE A 115 0.77 -20.27 35.32
N GLN A 116 0.67 -20.35 33.99
CA GLN A 116 1.80 -20.66 33.13
C GLN A 116 2.34 -19.39 32.48
N ARG A 117 3.68 -19.34 32.33
CA ARG A 117 4.37 -18.24 31.68
C ARG A 117 5.05 -18.73 30.41
N ILE A 118 4.93 -17.94 29.36
CA ILE A 118 5.62 -18.20 28.10
C ILE A 118 6.00 -16.87 27.45
N THR A 119 7.10 -16.88 26.69
CA THR A 119 7.52 -15.72 25.90
C THR A 119 7.33 -15.96 24.41
N GLY A 120 7.25 -14.86 23.67
CA GLY A 120 7.16 -14.88 22.22
C GLY A 120 7.66 -13.58 21.62
N VAL A 121 8.24 -13.67 20.43
CA VAL A 121 8.65 -12.53 19.62
C VAL A 121 7.98 -12.67 18.27
N ALA A 122 7.36 -11.59 17.76
CA ALA A 122 6.78 -11.61 16.43
C ALA A 122 7.86 -11.61 15.35
N GLU A 123 7.52 -12.12 14.17
CA GLU A 123 8.34 -11.84 13.00
C GLU A 123 8.10 -10.40 12.54
N ARG A 124 9.03 -9.88 11.74
CA ARG A 124 8.96 -8.51 11.24
C ARG A 124 7.68 -8.33 10.42
N ALA A 125 6.84 -7.36 10.79
CA ALA A 125 5.66 -7.02 10.01
C ALA A 125 6.07 -6.54 8.60
N PRO A 126 5.27 -6.86 7.57
CA PRO A 126 5.58 -6.47 6.20
C PRO A 126 5.56 -4.95 6.04
N VAL A 127 6.45 -4.46 5.19
CA VAL A 127 6.41 -3.06 4.73
C VAL A 127 5.29 -2.94 3.69
N ILE A 128 4.49 -1.89 3.81
CA ILE A 128 3.50 -1.53 2.79
C ILE A 128 4.17 -0.52 1.85
N ASP A 129 4.29 -0.86 0.57
CA ASP A 129 4.79 0.03 -0.49
C ASP A 129 3.88 -0.09 -1.69
N GLU A 130 2.84 0.73 -1.70
CA GLU A 130 1.81 0.74 -2.73
C GLU A 130 1.96 1.97 -3.62
N LYS A 131 1.67 1.80 -4.92
CA LYS A 131 1.62 2.90 -5.87
C LYS A 131 0.27 2.91 -6.55
N THR A 132 -0.45 4.03 -6.43
CA THR A 132 -1.71 4.26 -7.15
C THR A 132 -1.47 5.21 -8.31
N SER A 133 -2.25 5.08 -9.38
CA SER A 133 -2.12 5.93 -10.56
C SER A 133 -3.47 6.50 -10.95
N THR A 134 -3.51 7.82 -11.13
CA THR A 134 -4.67 8.54 -11.65
C THR A 134 -4.26 9.30 -12.90
N GLU A 135 -5.14 9.34 -13.90
CA GLU A 135 -4.84 10.08 -15.13
C GLU A 135 -4.62 11.56 -14.80
N LEU A 136 -3.52 12.11 -15.30
CA LEU A 136 -3.21 13.52 -15.18
C LEU A 136 -3.64 14.22 -16.46
N ALA A 137 -4.76 14.93 -16.39
CA ALA A 137 -5.32 15.64 -17.54
C ALA A 137 -4.34 16.70 -18.06
N ILE A 138 -4.08 16.65 -19.37
CA ILE A 138 -3.28 17.64 -20.12
C ILE A 138 -4.08 18.14 -21.32
N THR A 139 -3.75 19.35 -21.77
CA THR A 139 -4.30 19.91 -23.02
C THR A 139 -3.22 19.97 -24.10
N ILE A 140 -3.60 20.36 -25.32
CA ILE A 140 -2.65 20.57 -26.41
C ILE A 140 -1.57 21.61 -26.07
N ASP A 141 -1.86 22.57 -25.19
CA ASP A 141 -0.87 23.57 -24.76
C ASP A 141 0.27 22.96 -23.94
N ASN A 142 0.07 21.76 -23.39
CA ASN A 142 1.09 21.01 -22.65
C ASN A 142 1.92 20.09 -23.54
N LEU A 143 1.56 19.90 -24.82
CA LEU A 143 2.10 18.86 -25.69
C LEU A 143 2.71 19.47 -26.96
N THR A 144 4.02 19.29 -27.14
CA THR A 144 4.73 19.72 -28.34
C THR A 144 5.23 18.51 -29.12
N LEU A 145 4.98 18.48 -30.43
CA LEU A 145 5.57 17.49 -31.33
C LEU A 145 6.86 18.06 -31.92
N GLY A 146 7.97 17.38 -31.68
CA GLY A 146 9.26 17.70 -32.27
C GLY A 146 9.86 16.52 -33.01
N GLY A 147 11.00 16.77 -33.63
CA GLY A 147 11.81 15.71 -34.23
C GLY A 147 13.25 16.14 -34.36
N PHE A 148 14.10 15.15 -34.57
CA PHE A 148 15.51 15.32 -34.88
C PHE A 148 15.79 14.84 -36.29
N LYS A 149 16.69 15.55 -36.98
CA LYS A 149 17.36 15.05 -38.18
C LYS A 149 18.14 13.76 -37.84
N PRO A 150 18.66 13.05 -38.86
CA PRO A 150 19.43 11.82 -38.65
C PRO A 150 20.70 11.99 -37.81
N ASP A 151 21.19 13.22 -37.62
CA ASP A 151 22.30 13.53 -36.71
C ASP A 151 21.92 13.41 -35.23
N GLY A 152 20.63 13.30 -34.90
CA GLY A 152 20.10 13.14 -33.55
C GLY A 152 20.19 14.40 -32.68
N VAL A 153 20.63 15.53 -33.22
CA VAL A 153 20.87 16.78 -32.45
C VAL A 153 20.14 17.97 -33.08
N THR A 154 20.09 18.05 -34.41
CA THR A 154 19.42 19.15 -35.09
C THR A 154 17.92 18.95 -35.08
N THR A 155 17.19 19.84 -34.40
CA THR A 155 15.73 19.79 -34.35
C THR A 155 15.10 20.18 -35.69
N ILE A 156 13.89 19.67 -35.94
CA ILE A 156 13.01 20.10 -37.03
C ILE A 156 11.77 20.81 -36.47
N PRO A 157 11.22 21.83 -37.17
CA PRO A 157 10.05 22.56 -36.70
C PRO A 157 8.83 21.64 -36.68
N GLN A 158 7.92 21.84 -35.71
CA GLN A 158 6.72 21.02 -35.54
C GLN A 158 5.89 20.88 -36.83
N SER A 159 5.78 21.92 -37.64
CA SER A 159 5.05 21.87 -38.91
C SER A 159 5.63 20.85 -39.90
N SER A 160 6.93 20.61 -39.87
CA SER A 160 7.61 19.57 -40.66
C SER A 160 7.49 18.17 -40.03
N CYS A 161 7.02 18.07 -38.79
CA CYS A 161 6.80 16.80 -38.11
C CYS A 161 5.43 16.19 -38.40
N ILE A 162 4.47 16.98 -38.88
CA ILE A 162 3.06 16.55 -39.05
C ILE A 162 2.88 15.91 -40.44
N GLY A 163 2.48 14.64 -40.46
CA GLY A 163 2.11 13.89 -41.66
C GLY A 163 0.61 13.97 -41.94
N ASP A 164 0.24 14.13 -43.20
CA ASP A 164 -1.15 14.14 -43.69
C ASP A 164 -2.08 15.14 -42.96
N GLY A 165 -1.53 16.17 -42.33
CA GLY A 165 -2.30 17.16 -41.54
C GLY A 165 -2.83 16.64 -40.20
N ASN A 166 -2.36 15.48 -39.73
CA ASN A 166 -2.84 14.83 -38.51
C ASN A 166 -1.86 15.08 -37.35
N GLY A 167 -2.12 16.12 -36.56
CA GLY A 167 -1.21 16.64 -35.55
C GLY A 167 -1.38 16.03 -34.14
N PRO A 168 -0.60 16.52 -33.16
CA PRO A 168 -0.59 15.99 -31.79
C PRO A 168 -1.91 16.22 -31.03
N GLU A 169 -2.75 17.16 -31.45
CA GLU A 169 -4.07 17.42 -30.84
C GLU A 169 -4.98 16.19 -30.85
N ARG A 170 -4.79 15.28 -31.82
CA ARG A 170 -5.55 14.03 -31.95
C ARG A 170 -5.24 13.03 -30.84
N LEU A 171 -4.10 13.15 -30.16
CA LEU A 171 -3.72 12.23 -29.08
C LEU A 171 -4.52 12.45 -27.78
N LEU A 172 -5.21 13.59 -27.67
CA LEU A 172 -5.87 14.04 -26.43
C LEU A 172 -7.39 14.24 -26.63
N ASP A 173 -7.96 13.79 -27.76
CA ASP A 173 -9.36 14.05 -28.11
C ASP A 173 -10.35 12.96 -27.65
N ASN A 174 -9.86 11.88 -27.01
CA ASN A 174 -10.65 10.73 -26.57
C ASN A 174 -11.40 10.03 -27.73
N ASN A 175 -10.89 10.13 -28.95
CA ASN A 175 -11.38 9.42 -30.12
C ASN A 175 -10.28 8.58 -30.80
N ALA A 176 -10.24 7.28 -30.49
CA ALA A 176 -9.31 6.33 -31.10
C ALA A 176 -9.45 6.13 -32.63
N SER A 177 -10.42 6.78 -33.28
CA SER A 177 -10.54 6.82 -34.75
C SER A 177 -9.76 7.97 -35.38
N THR A 178 -9.40 9.00 -34.61
CA THR A 178 -8.45 10.04 -35.03
C THR A 178 -7.05 9.61 -34.62
N PHE A 179 -6.02 10.28 -35.14
CA PHE A 179 -4.64 9.90 -34.86
C PHE A 179 -3.68 11.04 -35.13
N LEU A 180 -2.54 11.03 -34.44
CA LEU A 180 -1.31 11.64 -34.91
C LEU A 180 -0.69 10.71 -35.97
N ASN A 181 -0.21 11.29 -37.07
CA ASN A 181 0.74 10.63 -37.97
C ASN A 181 1.93 11.57 -38.16
N THR A 182 3.14 11.14 -37.83
CA THR A 182 4.31 11.98 -38.10
C THR A 182 4.68 11.94 -39.59
N ALA A 183 5.45 12.93 -40.04
CA ALA A 183 5.82 13.06 -41.44
C ALA A 183 6.64 11.85 -41.92
N TYR A 184 6.30 11.32 -43.09
CA TYR A 184 7.03 10.23 -43.76
C TYR A 184 7.63 10.66 -45.09
N SER A 185 7.12 11.75 -45.66
CA SER A 185 7.58 12.35 -46.91
C SER A 185 8.18 13.73 -46.64
N GLY A 186 9.12 14.16 -47.49
CA GLY A 186 9.79 15.45 -47.33
C GLY A 186 10.75 15.55 -46.14
N VAL A 187 11.04 14.43 -45.47
CA VAL A 187 11.96 14.35 -44.32
C VAL A 187 13.14 13.40 -44.63
N PRO A 188 14.35 13.68 -44.11
CA PRO A 188 15.50 12.79 -44.32
C PRO A 188 15.29 11.39 -43.71
N ALA A 189 15.82 10.36 -44.38
CA ALA A 189 15.87 9.01 -43.82
C ALA A 189 16.68 8.99 -42.51
N GLY A 190 16.13 8.39 -41.45
CA GLY A 190 16.72 8.40 -40.12
C GLY A 190 16.24 9.54 -39.20
N THR A 191 15.32 10.38 -39.68
CA THR A 191 14.61 11.34 -38.81
C THR A 191 13.88 10.58 -37.70
N THR A 192 13.90 11.11 -36.48
CA THR A 192 13.16 10.55 -35.34
C THR A 192 12.28 11.62 -34.72
N TYR A 193 11.23 11.21 -34.02
CA TYR A 193 10.19 12.11 -33.54
C TYR A 193 9.99 11.95 -32.04
N TYR A 194 9.64 13.03 -31.37
CA TYR A 194 9.38 13.02 -29.94
C TYR A 194 8.17 13.89 -29.57
N LEU A 195 7.54 13.53 -28.47
CA LEU A 195 6.55 14.35 -27.79
C LEU A 195 7.21 14.93 -26.54
N ASP A 196 7.24 16.25 -26.43
CA ASP A 196 7.61 16.94 -25.19
C ASP A 196 6.33 17.33 -24.45
N ILE A 197 6.24 16.95 -23.18
CA ILE A 197 5.07 17.14 -22.33
C ILE A 197 5.46 17.99 -21.12
N VAL A 198 4.74 19.09 -20.91
CA VAL A 198 4.81 19.90 -19.69
C VAL A 198 3.76 19.39 -18.71
N TYR A 199 4.21 18.91 -17.55
CA TYR A 199 3.30 18.39 -16.54
C TYR A 199 2.63 19.53 -15.76
N PRO A 200 1.32 19.46 -15.50
CA PRO A 200 0.60 20.46 -14.70
C PRO A 200 0.94 20.38 -13.20
N LYS A 201 1.58 19.29 -12.77
CA LYS A 201 2.02 19.04 -11.40
C LYS A 201 3.33 18.26 -11.44
N SER A 202 4.35 18.69 -10.68
CA SER A 202 5.62 17.98 -10.54
C SER A 202 5.41 16.50 -10.18
N GLN A 203 6.21 15.63 -10.78
CA GLN A 203 6.11 14.18 -10.58
C GLN A 203 7.45 13.60 -10.16
N LYS A 204 7.40 12.56 -9.33
CA LYS A 204 8.56 11.71 -9.00
C LYS A 204 8.59 10.41 -9.82
N TYR A 205 7.43 9.95 -10.27
CA TYR A 205 7.30 8.71 -11.01
C TYR A 205 6.72 8.98 -12.40
N LEU A 206 7.28 8.31 -13.39
CA LEU A 206 6.81 8.29 -14.76
C LEU A 206 5.87 7.11 -14.98
N LYS A 207 4.67 7.39 -15.47
CA LYS A 207 3.77 6.42 -16.06
C LYS A 207 2.98 7.07 -17.20
N PHE A 208 2.80 6.34 -18.28
CA PHE A 208 2.04 6.80 -19.44
C PHE A 208 1.33 5.62 -20.12
N SER A 209 0.39 5.93 -21.01
CA SER A 209 -0.24 4.96 -21.87
C SER A 209 -0.47 5.57 -23.26
N TYR A 210 -0.61 4.72 -24.26
CA TYR A 210 -0.97 5.15 -25.61
C TYR A 210 -1.74 4.06 -26.35
N ILE A 211 -2.43 4.45 -27.41
CA ILE A 211 -3.11 3.54 -28.32
C ILE A 211 -2.50 3.70 -29.71
N ASN A 212 -2.16 2.58 -30.35
CA ASN A 212 -1.73 2.58 -31.74
C ASN A 212 -2.88 3.02 -32.66
N ARG A 213 -2.55 3.68 -33.77
CA ARG A 213 -3.54 3.91 -34.84
C ARG A 213 -4.08 2.56 -35.38
N SER A 214 -5.28 2.58 -35.94
CA SER A 214 -5.91 1.40 -36.59
C SER A 214 -5.20 0.88 -37.84
N ALA A 215 -4.24 1.63 -38.40
CA ALA A 215 -3.30 1.19 -39.42
C ALA A 215 -2.14 2.18 -39.50
N GLY A 216 -0.91 1.71 -39.60
CA GLY A 216 0.24 2.61 -39.73
C GLY A 216 1.54 1.99 -39.24
N SER A 217 2.46 2.86 -38.83
CA SER A 217 3.73 2.48 -38.22
C SER A 217 3.68 2.88 -36.75
N PHE A 218 4.08 1.98 -35.85
CA PHE A 218 3.88 2.13 -34.41
C PHE A 218 5.21 2.14 -33.68
N PRO A 219 5.32 2.82 -32.51
CA PRO A 219 6.55 2.81 -31.71
C PRO A 219 7.01 1.38 -31.37
N ALA A 220 8.29 1.10 -31.58
CA ALA A 220 8.95 -0.17 -31.24
C ALA A 220 10.22 0.01 -30.39
N ALA A 221 10.77 1.23 -30.35
CA ALA A 221 11.74 1.65 -29.35
C ALA A 221 11.47 3.10 -28.92
N ILE A 222 11.38 3.33 -27.62
CA ILE A 222 11.08 4.63 -27.03
C ILE A 222 12.15 4.97 -25.99
N GLU A 223 12.65 6.20 -25.99
CA GLU A 223 13.41 6.78 -24.89
C GLU A 223 12.54 7.77 -24.12
N CYS A 224 12.42 7.55 -22.82
CA CYS A 224 11.72 8.46 -21.91
C CYS A 224 12.76 9.23 -21.10
N SER A 225 12.83 10.54 -21.30
CA SER A 225 13.73 11.42 -20.56
C SER A 225 12.97 12.51 -19.83
N VAL A 226 13.47 12.98 -18.70
CA VAL A 226 12.81 14.00 -17.88
C VAL A 226 13.76 15.13 -17.51
N LYS A 227 13.19 16.26 -17.12
CA LYS A 227 13.92 17.41 -16.57
C LYS A 227 13.04 18.27 -15.65
N VAL A 228 13.69 19.12 -14.85
CA VAL A 228 13.00 19.97 -13.87
C VAL A 228 12.51 21.26 -14.52
N ASN A 229 13.37 21.95 -15.26
CA ASN A 229 13.06 23.23 -15.91
C ASN A 229 13.20 23.15 -17.43
N GLU A 230 12.60 24.10 -18.14
CA GLU A 230 12.58 24.13 -19.61
C GLU A 230 13.98 24.13 -20.26
N ASN A 231 14.97 24.75 -19.63
CA ASN A 231 16.32 24.88 -20.17
C ASN A 231 17.32 23.85 -19.61
N ASP A 232 16.86 22.93 -18.76
CA ASP A 232 17.72 21.88 -18.22
C ASP A 232 18.01 20.81 -19.28
N GLU A 233 19.14 20.13 -19.11
CA GLU A 233 19.50 18.96 -19.89
C GLU A 233 18.54 17.78 -19.60
N TRP A 234 18.23 17.01 -20.64
CA TRP A 234 17.38 15.83 -20.52
C TRP A 234 18.11 14.70 -19.81
N THR A 235 17.48 14.11 -18.80
CA THR A 235 17.98 12.91 -18.11
C THR A 235 17.17 11.70 -18.53
N LEU A 236 17.81 10.69 -19.12
CA LEU A 236 17.15 9.43 -19.49
C LEU A 236 16.67 8.69 -18.25
N VAL A 237 15.39 8.32 -18.22
CA VAL A 237 14.78 7.48 -17.18
C VAL A 237 14.70 6.03 -17.63
N LYS A 238 14.24 5.81 -18.86
CA LYS A 238 13.98 4.46 -19.38
C LYS A 238 14.08 4.41 -20.90
N THR A 239 14.65 3.32 -21.40
CA THR A 239 14.50 2.89 -22.79
C THR A 239 13.56 1.69 -22.81
N LEU A 240 12.54 1.75 -23.66
CA LEU A 240 11.52 0.71 -23.84
C LEU A 240 11.62 0.11 -25.22
N THR A 241 11.43 -1.21 -25.33
CA THR A 241 11.41 -1.93 -26.62
C THR A 241 10.27 -2.94 -26.69
N THR A 242 9.89 -3.34 -27.91
CA THR A 242 8.93 -4.45 -28.11
C THR A 242 9.34 -5.72 -27.37
N VAL A 243 10.62 -6.10 -27.42
CA VAL A 243 11.10 -7.37 -26.87
C VAL A 243 11.16 -7.36 -25.35
N SER A 244 11.69 -6.30 -24.75
CA SER A 244 11.93 -6.24 -23.30
C SER A 244 10.73 -5.71 -22.51
N ASP A 245 9.91 -4.85 -23.12
CA ASP A 245 8.87 -4.09 -22.42
C ASP A 245 7.49 -4.26 -23.05
N GLY A 246 7.35 -5.10 -24.09
CA GLY A 246 6.06 -5.45 -24.66
C GLY A 246 5.36 -4.33 -25.42
N LEU A 247 6.11 -3.38 -26.01
CA LEU A 247 5.52 -2.34 -26.86
C LEU A 247 4.71 -2.98 -28.02
N PRO A 248 3.45 -2.60 -28.21
CA PRO A 248 2.56 -3.28 -29.14
C PRO A 248 2.87 -2.96 -30.60
N GLU A 249 2.88 -3.99 -31.43
CA GLU A 249 3.06 -3.90 -32.89
C GLU A 249 1.72 -4.02 -33.65
N ALA A 250 0.63 -4.35 -32.96
CA ALA A 250 -0.68 -4.50 -33.58
C ALA A 250 -1.41 -3.15 -33.72
N ALA A 251 -2.22 -3.04 -34.76
CA ALA A 251 -3.14 -1.92 -34.97
C ALA A 251 -4.16 -1.83 -33.82
N SER A 252 -4.50 -0.60 -33.42
CA SER A 252 -5.44 -0.31 -32.32
C SER A 252 -5.08 -0.91 -30.95
N ALA A 253 -3.89 -1.50 -30.81
CA ALA A 253 -3.44 -2.05 -29.54
C ALA A 253 -3.08 -0.92 -28.56
N ALA A 254 -3.42 -1.13 -27.30
CA ALA A 254 -3.08 -0.22 -26.21
C ALA A 254 -1.80 -0.67 -25.51
N TYR A 255 -1.02 0.30 -25.03
CA TYR A 255 0.12 0.10 -24.15
C TYR A 255 -0.07 0.91 -22.89
N SER A 256 0.25 0.33 -21.73
CA SER A 256 0.37 1.03 -20.46
C SER A 256 1.73 0.69 -19.88
N SER A 257 2.50 1.72 -19.54
CA SER A 257 3.84 1.50 -18.99
C SER A 257 3.77 0.97 -17.56
N GLU A 258 4.84 0.32 -17.14
CA GLU A 258 5.13 0.18 -15.71
C GLU A 258 5.34 1.56 -15.07
N VAL A 259 5.42 1.59 -13.74
CA VAL A 259 5.80 2.80 -13.01
C VAL A 259 7.33 2.87 -12.91
N TYR A 260 7.91 3.97 -13.39
CA TYR A 260 9.35 4.20 -13.29
C TYR A 260 9.64 5.35 -12.33
N GLU A 261 10.48 5.14 -11.33
CA GLU A 261 10.95 6.22 -10.47
C GLU A 261 12.03 7.04 -11.17
N ALA A 262 11.84 8.36 -11.25
CA ALA A 262 12.83 9.27 -11.78
C ALA A 262 13.91 9.60 -10.72
N PRO A 263 15.14 9.93 -11.11
CA PRO A 263 16.21 10.28 -10.16
C PRO A 263 15.88 11.53 -9.33
N PHE A 264 15.05 12.43 -9.84
CA PHE A 264 14.60 13.67 -9.20
C PHE A 264 13.13 13.94 -9.56
N GLU A 265 12.48 14.86 -8.85
CA GLU A 265 11.17 15.36 -9.25
C GLU A 265 11.28 16.17 -10.55
N PHE A 266 10.38 15.93 -11.49
CA PHE A 266 10.42 16.52 -12.83
C PHE A 266 9.10 17.22 -13.19
N ASN A 267 9.19 18.16 -14.13
CA ASN A 267 8.03 18.88 -14.68
C ASN A 267 7.88 18.66 -16.19
N TYR A 268 8.87 18.02 -16.84
CA TYR A 268 8.89 17.82 -18.28
C TYR A 268 9.25 16.37 -18.60
N LEU A 269 8.54 15.80 -19.57
CA LEU A 269 8.83 14.48 -20.16
C LEU A 269 9.10 14.64 -21.64
N ARG A 270 10.11 13.95 -22.15
CA ARG A 270 10.30 13.66 -23.56
C ARG A 270 10.02 12.20 -23.81
N PHE A 271 9.00 11.92 -24.60
CA PHE A 271 8.68 10.61 -25.16
C PHE A 271 9.25 10.54 -26.58
N HIS A 272 10.42 9.95 -26.75
CA HIS A 272 11.15 9.93 -28.03
C HIS A 272 11.02 8.58 -28.71
N VAL A 273 10.33 8.53 -29.85
CA VAL A 273 10.23 7.32 -30.67
C VAL A 273 11.49 7.20 -31.52
N LYS A 274 12.35 6.23 -31.16
CA LYS A 274 13.63 5.95 -31.82
C LYS A 274 13.49 5.01 -32.99
N LYS A 275 12.51 4.11 -32.93
CA LYS A 275 12.26 3.10 -33.95
C LYS A 275 10.78 2.74 -34.01
N THR A 276 10.32 2.36 -35.20
CA THR A 276 8.98 1.81 -35.42
C THR A 276 9.03 0.34 -35.83
N HIS A 277 7.94 -0.39 -35.62
CA HIS A 277 7.90 -1.84 -35.88
C HIS A 277 8.05 -2.17 -37.38
N THR A 278 7.64 -1.27 -38.27
CA THR A 278 7.81 -1.39 -39.72
C THR A 278 9.19 -0.97 -40.21
N GLY A 279 9.98 -0.26 -39.39
CA GLY A 279 11.21 0.39 -39.80
C GLY A 279 11.00 1.71 -40.57
N ASN A 280 9.76 2.16 -40.75
CA ASN A 280 9.47 3.45 -41.36
C ASN A 280 9.86 4.60 -40.44
N VAL A 281 10.16 5.75 -41.05
CA VAL A 281 10.57 6.96 -40.33
C VAL A 281 9.43 7.54 -39.47
N ASN A 282 8.19 7.43 -39.92
CA ASN A 282 7.03 7.96 -39.21
C ASN A 282 6.48 6.97 -38.20
N PHE A 283 5.87 7.50 -37.14
CA PHE A 283 5.00 6.74 -36.26
C PHE A 283 3.60 7.36 -36.23
N SER A 284 2.62 6.56 -35.79
CA SER A 284 1.24 6.98 -35.62
C SER A 284 0.64 6.40 -34.34
N MET A 285 -0.06 7.24 -33.59
CA MET A 285 -0.77 6.89 -32.36
C MET A 285 -2.14 7.56 -32.38
N ALA A 286 -3.14 6.93 -31.78
CA ALA A 286 -4.50 7.43 -31.67
C ALA A 286 -4.73 8.20 -30.38
N GLU A 287 -4.16 7.74 -29.27
CA GLU A 287 -4.32 8.35 -27.95
C GLU A 287 -3.00 8.34 -27.19
N PHE A 288 -2.81 9.30 -26.30
CA PHE A 288 -1.70 9.34 -25.34
C PHE A 288 -2.18 9.89 -24.00
N ARG A 289 -1.77 9.27 -22.90
CA ARG A 289 -2.09 9.71 -21.52
C ARG A 289 -0.86 9.64 -20.64
N ILE A 290 -0.81 10.53 -19.66
CA ILE A 290 0.14 10.49 -18.55
C ILE A 290 -0.61 10.36 -17.23
N TYR A 291 0.07 9.86 -16.20
CA TYR A 291 -0.55 9.59 -14.91
C TYR A 291 0.21 10.28 -13.78
N ASN A 292 -0.54 10.79 -12.80
CA ASN A 292 -0.02 11.12 -11.48
C ASN A 292 0.07 9.84 -10.67
N VAL A 293 1.25 9.56 -10.12
CA VAL A 293 1.48 8.36 -9.33
C VAL A 293 1.79 8.76 -7.90
N GLU A 294 1.00 8.24 -6.97
CA GLU A 294 1.18 8.45 -5.54
C GLU A 294 1.72 7.17 -4.91
N ARG A 295 2.79 7.31 -4.12
CA ARG A 295 3.38 6.19 -3.37
C ARG A 295 2.97 6.29 -1.91
N TYR A 296 2.31 5.26 -1.41
CA TYR A 296 2.10 5.06 0.01
C TYR A 296 3.18 4.09 0.53
N PHE A 297 4.07 4.60 1.38
CA PHE A 297 5.10 3.81 2.03
C PHE A 297 4.88 3.86 3.54
N TYR A 298 4.73 2.68 4.15
CA TYR A 298 4.60 2.53 5.58
C TYR A 298 5.38 1.30 6.04
N ASP A 299 6.40 1.54 6.86
CA ASP A 299 7.12 0.51 7.58
C ASP A 299 6.67 0.53 9.05
N PRO A 300 5.82 -0.42 9.50
CA PRO A 300 5.37 -0.46 10.89
C PRO A 300 6.53 -0.62 11.88
N GLU A 301 7.66 -1.14 11.43
CA GLU A 301 8.80 -1.51 12.26
C GLU A 301 9.88 -0.43 12.30
N ALA A 302 9.74 0.64 11.51
CA ALA A 302 10.62 1.80 11.58
C ALA A 302 10.40 2.52 12.92
N THR A 303 11.46 3.02 13.54
CA THR A 303 11.32 3.92 14.70
C THR A 303 10.73 5.24 14.23
N GLU A 304 9.76 5.80 14.96
CA GLU A 304 9.39 7.20 14.78
C GLU A 304 10.63 8.04 15.10
N GLU A 305 11.17 8.75 14.11
CA GLU A 305 12.21 9.77 14.31
C GLU A 305 11.63 11.03 14.98
#